data_AF-A0A7S4NZ00-F1
#
_entry.id   AF-A0A7S4NZ00-F1
#
_cell.length_a   1.000
_cell.length_b   1.000
_cell.length_c   1.000
_cell.angle_alpha   90.00
_cell.angle_beta   90.00
_cell.angle_gamma   90.00
#
_symmetry.space_group_name_H-M   'P 1'
#
loop_
_entity.id
_entity.type
_entity.pdbx_description
1 polymer ?
#
loop_
_entity_poly.entity_id
_entity_poly.type
_entity_poly.pdbx_seq_one_letter_code
_entity_poly.pdbx_strand_id
1 'polypeptide(L)'
;LVHMGNEHSVIKNIDKRTARREHAAFFKLAIERFRQEGETSSGGVREEGAPTKRSIHVCVRKRPIFPHEINAGEYDVITCRKAGVFVHDARIHSDMRHLFINHHSFDFDAVFDESAENSQVYQGAAAEAIANTVHKSITTTILMYGQTGSGKTYTMTSIYEMAGRDLFDHMESSGKKFDVSVSFVELEGDICRDMLNRGAQTQLR
;
A
#
# COMPACT_ATOMS: atom_id res chain seq x y z
N LEU A 1 22.32 61.24 6.31
CA LEU A 1 21.14 60.37 6.46
C LEU A 1 21.46 59.04 5.80
N VAL A 2 21.56 57.97 6.59
CA VAL A 2 21.88 56.62 6.10
C VAL A 2 20.63 56.03 5.47
N HIS A 3 20.71 55.69 4.18
CA HIS A 3 19.64 54.99 3.47
C HIS A 3 19.72 53.51 3.89
N MET A 4 18.84 53.10 4.81
CA MET A 4 18.70 51.69 5.16
C MET A 4 18.02 50.97 3.99
N GLY A 5 18.80 50.15 3.29
CA GLY A 5 18.30 49.26 2.25
C GLY A 5 17.29 48.29 2.85
N ASN A 6 16.05 48.37 2.38
CA ASN A 6 15.03 47.39 2.66
C ASN A 6 15.44 46.11 1.91
N GLU A 7 16.01 45.14 2.62
CA GLU A 7 16.26 43.79 2.09
C GLU A 7 14.92 43.14 1.75
N HIS A 8 14.46 43.35 0.51
CA HIS A 8 13.45 42.50 -0.07
C HIS A 8 14.03 41.08 -0.13
N SER A 9 13.64 40.23 0.83
CA SER A 9 13.90 38.80 0.78
C SER A 9 13.34 38.27 -0.53
N VAL A 10 14.22 38.02 -1.50
CA VAL A 10 13.85 37.48 -2.80
C VAL A 10 13.15 36.15 -2.55
N ILE A 11 11.84 36.11 -2.80
CA ILE A 11 11.07 34.86 -2.73
C ILE A 11 11.61 33.98 -3.85
N LYS A 12 12.51 33.06 -3.50
CA LYS A 12 12.96 32.04 -4.43
C LYS A 12 11.79 31.10 -4.67
N ASN A 13 11.35 31.02 -5.93
CA ASN A 13 10.43 29.99 -6.36
C ASN A 13 11.12 28.63 -6.19
N ILE A 14 10.74 27.94 -5.13
CA ILE A 14 11.20 26.61 -4.79
C ILE A 14 10.06 25.64 -5.10
N ASP A 15 10.37 24.52 -5.75
CA ASP A 15 9.35 23.51 -6.01
C ASP A 15 8.95 22.82 -4.70
N LYS A 16 7.74 22.25 -4.68
CA LYS A 16 7.15 21.62 -3.49
C LYS A 16 8.03 20.52 -2.89
N ARG A 17 8.76 19.77 -3.73
CA ARG A 17 9.60 18.65 -3.26
C ARG A 17 10.83 19.18 -2.55
N THR A 18 11.50 20.19 -3.12
CA THR A 18 12.67 20.81 -2.49
C THR A 18 12.28 21.49 -1.18
N ALA A 19 11.17 22.23 -1.17
CA ALA A 19 10.69 22.91 0.03
C ALA A 19 10.36 21.92 1.18
N ARG A 20 9.74 20.77 0.85
CA ARG A 20 9.49 19.69 1.81
C ARG A 20 10.77 19.15 2.43
N ARG A 21 11.83 19.00 1.64
CA ARG A 21 13.14 18.49 2.10
C ARG A 21 13.88 19.51 2.95
N GLU A 22 13.87 20.78 2.57
CA GLU A 22 14.50 21.86 3.34
C GLU A 22 13.88 22.01 4.73
N HIS A 23 12.56 21.85 4.85
CA HIS A 23 11.84 21.92 6.12
C HIS A 23 11.54 20.55 6.74
N ALA A 24 12.26 19.49 6.34
CA ALA A 24 12.00 18.12 6.76
C ALA A 24 12.02 17.94 8.28
N ALA A 25 12.88 18.65 9.01
CA ALA A 25 12.96 18.56 10.47
C ALA A 25 11.64 18.96 11.15
N PHE A 26 11.03 20.06 10.71
CA PHE A 26 9.72 20.51 11.22
C PHE A 26 8.64 19.48 10.90
N PHE A 27 8.59 19.01 9.65
CA PHE A 27 7.54 18.08 9.23
C PHE A 27 7.66 16.71 9.89
N LYS A 28 8.87 16.16 10.05
CA LYS A 28 9.13 14.91 10.78
C LYS A 28 8.62 15.01 12.22
N LEU A 29 8.98 16.08 12.93
CA LEU A 29 8.56 16.30 14.31
C LEU A 29 7.03 16.40 14.42
N ALA A 30 6.37 17.11 13.49
CA ALA A 30 4.91 17.21 13.49
C ALA A 30 4.22 15.85 13.19
N ILE A 31 4.78 15.04 12.29
CA ILE A 31 4.28 13.68 12.01
C ILE A 31 4.49 12.77 13.23
N GLU A 32 5.64 12.84 13.89
CA GLU A 32 5.92 12.08 15.11
C GLU A 32 4.93 12.43 16.23
N ARG A 33 4.59 13.71 16.41
CA ARG A 33 3.55 14.14 17.35
C ARG A 33 2.20 13.53 17.01
N PHE A 34 1.78 13.59 15.75
CA PHE A 34 0.53 12.96 15.31
C PHE A 34 0.48 11.45 15.60
N ARG A 35 1.62 10.76 15.42
CA ARG A 35 1.74 9.32 15.72
C ARG A 35 1.57 9.06 17.22
N GLN A 36 2.23 9.83 18.08
CA GLN A 36 2.16 9.71 19.54
C GLN A 36 0.77 10.03 20.12
N GLU A 37 0.09 11.06 19.61
CA GLU A 37 -1.28 11.43 20.02
C GLU A 37 -2.30 10.33 19.67
N GLY A 38 -2.01 9.53 18.65
CA GLY A 38 -2.85 8.40 18.23
C GLY A 38 -2.82 7.20 19.18
N GLU A 39 -1.69 6.97 19.85
CA GLU A 39 -1.48 5.81 20.72
C GLU A 39 -2.15 5.98 22.08
N THR A 40 -2.31 7.22 22.56
CA THR A 40 -2.97 7.55 23.84
C THR A 40 -4.50 7.48 23.77
N SER A 41 -5.09 7.36 22.58
CA SER A 41 -6.54 7.34 22.34
C SER A 41 -7.14 5.93 22.14
N SER A 42 -6.44 4.86 22.55
CA SER A 42 -6.94 3.48 22.44
C SER A 42 -7.97 3.15 23.54
N GLY A 43 -9.19 3.66 23.41
CA GLY A 43 -10.30 3.44 24.33
C GLY A 43 -11.64 3.37 23.61
N GLY A 44 -11.73 2.53 22.59
CA GLY A 44 -12.97 2.30 21.85
C GLY A 44 -12.85 1.03 21.03
N VAL A 45 -13.15 -0.11 21.65
CA VAL A 45 -13.40 -1.35 20.91
C VAL A 45 -14.63 -1.06 20.05
N ARG A 46 -14.44 -0.86 18.75
CA ARG A 46 -15.55 -1.00 17.81
C ARG A 46 -15.97 -2.46 17.90
N GLU A 47 -17.20 -2.71 18.32
CA GLU A 47 -17.81 -4.04 18.23
C GLU A 47 -17.59 -4.56 16.80
N GLU A 48 -17.04 -5.77 16.70
CA GLU A 48 -17.03 -6.52 15.46
C GLU A 48 -18.49 -6.80 15.09
N GLY A 49 -19.10 -5.86 14.38
CA GLY A 49 -20.35 -6.09 13.68
C GLY A 49 -20.17 -7.30 12.78
N ALA A 50 -21.15 -8.22 12.80
CA ALA A 50 -21.13 -9.44 12.00
C ALA A 50 -20.64 -9.13 10.57
N PRO A 51 -19.70 -9.93 10.02
CA PRO A 51 -19.11 -9.63 8.72
C PRO A 51 -20.23 -9.59 7.69
N THR A 52 -20.61 -8.38 7.28
CA THR A 52 -21.45 -8.20 6.11
C THR A 52 -20.66 -8.76 4.95
N LYS A 53 -21.15 -9.86 4.37
CA LYS A 53 -20.49 -10.62 3.31
C LYS A 53 -20.34 -9.74 2.06
N ARG A 54 -19.28 -8.93 2.01
CA ARG A 54 -18.96 -8.06 0.87
C ARG A 54 -18.19 -8.87 -0.17
N SER A 55 -18.56 -8.71 -1.43
CA SER A 55 -17.92 -9.39 -2.56
C SER A 55 -16.58 -8.79 -2.96
N ILE A 56 -16.28 -7.58 -2.48
CA ILE A 56 -15.05 -6.84 -2.78
C ILE A 56 -14.37 -6.54 -1.44
N HIS A 57 -13.08 -6.89 -1.36
CA HIS A 57 -12.23 -6.64 -0.21
C HIS A 57 -11.02 -5.83 -0.68
N VAL A 58 -10.80 -4.66 -0.09
CA VAL A 58 -9.76 -3.71 -0.47
C VAL A 58 -8.75 -3.59 0.66
N CYS A 59 -7.55 -4.09 0.43
CA CYS A 59 -6.44 -3.97 1.36
C CYS A 59 -5.42 -2.92 0.89
N VAL A 60 -4.66 -2.38 1.84
CA VAL A 60 -3.49 -1.55 1.56
C VAL A 60 -2.27 -2.11 2.29
N ARG A 61 -1.12 -2.10 1.61
CA ARG A 61 0.17 -2.48 2.18
C ARG A 61 1.18 -1.35 2.05
N LYS A 62 1.74 -0.91 3.17
CA LYS A 62 2.88 0.01 3.22
C LYS A 62 4.16 -0.81 3.18
N ARG A 63 5.12 -0.45 2.33
CA ARG A 63 6.47 -1.01 2.38
C ARG A 63 7.37 -0.16 3.30
N PRO A 64 8.43 -0.74 3.87
CA PRO A 64 9.46 0.05 4.55
C PRO A 64 10.07 1.10 3.64
N ILE A 65 10.51 2.22 4.24
CA ILE A 65 11.40 3.17 3.57
C ILE A 65 12.80 2.53 3.42
N PHE A 66 13.40 2.65 2.25
CA PHE A 66 14.71 2.07 1.98
C PHE A 66 15.84 3.03 2.37
N PRO A 67 17.03 2.51 2.73
CA PRO A 67 18.18 3.34 3.11
C PRO A 67 18.56 4.39 2.07
N HIS A 68 18.48 4.07 0.77
CA HIS A 68 18.79 5.03 -0.29
C HIS A 68 17.77 6.18 -0.38
N GLU A 69 16.52 5.96 0.03
CA GLU A 69 15.49 7.01 0.08
C GLU A 69 15.79 7.96 1.23
N ILE A 70 16.15 7.43 2.41
CA ILE A 70 16.60 8.21 3.56
C ILE A 70 17.83 9.04 3.19
N ASN A 71 18.83 8.42 2.53
CA ASN A 71 20.05 9.10 2.08
C ASN A 71 19.76 10.20 1.04
N ALA A 72 18.67 10.09 0.29
CA ALA A 72 18.19 11.12 -0.63
C ALA A 72 17.35 12.23 0.06
N GLY A 73 17.29 12.23 1.39
CA GLY A 73 16.55 13.20 2.20
C GLY A 73 15.04 12.93 2.27
N GLU A 74 14.59 11.76 1.83
CA GLU A 74 13.19 11.35 1.98
C GLU A 74 12.90 10.91 3.42
N TYR A 75 11.61 10.92 3.76
CA TYR A 75 11.14 10.50 5.07
C TYR A 75 9.71 9.98 4.96
N ASP A 76 9.35 9.13 5.91
CA ASP A 76 8.07 8.47 5.92
C ASP A 76 6.94 9.44 6.29
N VAL A 77 5.97 9.55 5.38
CA VAL A 77 4.78 10.41 5.50
C VAL A 77 3.50 9.60 5.62
N ILE A 78 3.61 8.28 5.83
CA ILE A 78 2.46 7.39 5.93
C ILE A 78 2.38 6.84 7.35
N THR A 79 1.22 6.96 7.98
CA THR A 79 0.92 6.31 9.27
C THR A 79 -0.20 5.32 9.07
N CYS A 80 0.07 4.05 9.38
CA CYS A 80 -0.92 2.99 9.37
C CYS A 80 -1.58 2.88 10.76
N ARG A 81 -2.90 2.69 10.79
CA ARG A 81 -3.67 2.30 11.97
C ARG A 81 -4.59 1.13 11.60
N LYS A 82 -5.20 0.45 12.60
CA LYS A 82 -5.97 -0.80 12.41
C LYS A 82 -6.93 -0.82 11.21
N ALA A 83 -7.65 0.28 10.95
CA ALA A 83 -8.67 0.34 9.90
C ALA A 83 -8.41 1.42 8.84
N GLY A 84 -7.26 2.10 8.89
CA GLY A 84 -7.02 3.19 7.96
C GLY A 84 -5.57 3.65 7.86
N VAL A 85 -5.29 4.36 6.78
CA VAL A 85 -3.99 4.95 6.47
C VAL A 85 -4.11 6.47 6.47
N PHE A 86 -3.14 7.12 7.09
CA PHE A 86 -3.00 8.57 7.09
C PHE A 86 -1.84 8.97 6.18
N VAL A 87 -2.13 9.85 5.22
CA VAL A 87 -1.12 10.51 4.38
C VAL A 87 -0.88 11.90 4.94
N HIS A 88 0.37 12.17 5.34
CA HIS A 88 0.80 13.46 5.88
C HIS A 88 1.33 14.35 4.75
N ASP A 89 0.45 15.17 4.18
CA ASP A 89 0.78 16.09 3.11
C ASP A 89 1.40 17.38 3.68
N ALA A 90 2.74 17.41 3.70
CA ALA A 90 3.56 18.52 4.15
C ALA A 90 3.53 19.68 3.13
N ARG A 91 3.02 20.83 3.56
CA ARG A 91 2.81 22.01 2.71
C ARG A 91 3.38 23.28 3.31
N ILE A 92 3.61 24.24 2.42
CA ILE A 92 3.95 25.63 2.77
C ILE A 92 2.81 26.50 2.23
N HIS A 93 2.34 27.42 3.07
CA HIS A 93 1.32 28.38 2.68
C HIS A 93 1.86 29.28 1.56
N SER A 94 0.96 29.93 0.82
CA SER A 94 1.34 30.79 -0.32
C SER A 94 2.21 31.99 0.08
N ASP A 95 2.26 32.33 1.37
CA ASP A 95 3.18 33.32 1.94
C ASP A 95 4.64 32.85 2.03
N MET A 96 4.93 31.58 1.72
CA MET A 96 6.25 30.96 1.77
C MET A 96 6.90 30.95 3.17
N ARG A 97 6.11 31.17 4.23
CA ARG A 97 6.58 31.28 5.62
C ARG A 97 5.89 30.30 6.55
N HIS A 98 4.62 29.98 6.31
CA HIS A 98 3.85 29.14 7.21
C HIS A 98 3.86 27.68 6.75
N LEU A 99 4.51 26.84 7.54
CA LEU A 99 4.57 25.39 7.35
C LEU A 99 3.36 24.73 8.00
N PHE A 100 2.71 23.81 7.31
CA PHE A 100 1.58 23.06 7.85
C PHE A 100 1.51 21.65 7.25
N ILE A 101 0.80 20.75 7.91
CA ILE A 101 0.54 19.40 7.40
C ILE A 101 -0.96 19.18 7.29
N ASN A 102 -1.40 18.74 6.13
CA ASN A 102 -2.74 18.18 5.97
C ASN A 102 -2.68 16.67 6.20
N HIS A 103 -3.53 16.15 7.09
CA HIS A 103 -3.65 14.72 7.33
C HIS A 103 -4.86 14.17 6.59
N HIS A 104 -4.63 13.32 5.61
CA HIS A 104 -5.68 12.67 4.84
C HIS A 104 -5.86 11.23 5.30
N SER A 105 -7.04 10.86 5.78
CA SER A 105 -7.36 9.50 6.21
C SER A 105 -8.11 8.73 5.12
N PHE A 106 -7.73 7.48 4.94
CA PHE A 106 -8.38 6.54 4.03
C PHE A 106 -8.64 5.22 4.76
N ASP A 107 -9.88 4.76 4.76
CA ASP A 107 -10.26 3.50 5.39
C ASP A 107 -10.21 2.35 4.39
N PHE A 108 -9.80 1.18 4.87
CA PHE A 108 -9.65 -0.04 4.08
C PHE A 108 -10.17 -1.23 4.87
N ASP A 109 -10.48 -2.34 4.20
CA ASP A 109 -10.91 -3.56 4.88
C ASP A 109 -9.75 -4.21 5.67
N ALA A 110 -8.50 -4.03 5.18
CA ALA A 110 -7.29 -4.40 5.90
C ALA A 110 -6.14 -3.43 5.61
N VAL A 111 -5.33 -3.14 6.64
CA VAL A 111 -4.12 -2.31 6.54
C VAL A 111 -2.92 -3.13 7.02
N PHE A 112 -1.94 -3.29 6.15
CA PHE A 112 -0.67 -3.93 6.45
C PHE A 112 0.43 -2.87 6.47
N ASP A 113 1.02 -2.64 7.64
CA ASP A 113 2.10 -1.68 7.79
C ASP A 113 3.45 -2.24 7.29
N GLU A 114 4.52 -1.46 7.45
CA GLU A 114 5.87 -1.85 7.03
C GLU A 114 6.43 -3.09 7.73
N SER A 115 5.88 -3.47 8.88
CA SER A 115 6.29 -4.66 9.64
C SER A 115 5.59 -5.94 9.18
N ALA A 116 4.52 -5.81 8.39
CA ALA A 116 3.71 -6.94 7.97
C ALA A 116 4.47 -7.90 7.04
N GLU A 117 4.56 -9.15 7.48
CA GLU A 117 5.13 -10.25 6.71
C GLU A 117 4.20 -10.68 5.56
N ASN A 118 4.75 -11.33 4.55
CA ASN A 118 3.96 -11.82 3.41
C ASN A 118 2.89 -12.83 3.83
N SER A 119 3.18 -13.66 4.84
CA SER A 119 2.23 -14.62 5.44
C SER A 119 1.00 -13.92 6.00
N GLN A 120 1.19 -12.83 6.75
CA GLN A 120 0.12 -12.04 7.33
C GLN A 120 -0.72 -11.35 6.25
N VAL A 121 -0.06 -10.82 5.21
CA VAL A 121 -0.75 -10.22 4.05
C VAL A 121 -1.60 -11.26 3.32
N TYR A 122 -1.05 -12.44 3.05
CA TYR A 122 -1.79 -13.52 2.39
C TYR A 122 -3.00 -13.97 3.22
N GLN A 123 -2.81 -14.18 4.52
CA GLN A 123 -3.87 -14.60 5.42
C GLN A 123 -5.03 -13.59 5.46
N GLY A 124 -4.71 -12.29 5.53
CA GLY A 124 -5.73 -11.24 5.61
C GLY A 124 -6.36 -10.86 4.27
N ALA A 125 -5.68 -11.07 3.14
CA ALA A 125 -6.14 -10.57 1.83
C ALA A 125 -6.63 -11.66 0.86
N ALA A 126 -6.14 -12.90 0.97
CA ALA A 126 -6.30 -13.91 -0.08
C ALA A 126 -6.80 -15.28 0.43
N ALA A 127 -6.37 -15.72 1.62
CA ALA A 127 -6.61 -17.08 2.10
C ALA A 127 -8.10 -17.48 2.11
N GLU A 128 -8.98 -16.62 2.62
CA GLU A 128 -10.43 -16.90 2.62
C GLU A 128 -11.00 -17.06 1.20
N ALA A 129 -10.51 -16.26 0.26
CA ALA A 129 -10.98 -16.28 -1.11
C ALA A 129 -10.53 -17.57 -1.84
N ILE A 130 -9.32 -18.06 -1.55
CA ILE A 130 -8.83 -19.36 -2.04
C ILE A 130 -9.67 -20.51 -1.47
N ALA A 131 -9.93 -20.50 -0.16
CA ALA A 131 -10.80 -21.48 0.48
C ALA A 131 -12.22 -21.48 -0.14
N ASN A 132 -12.78 -20.30 -0.37
CA ASN A 132 -14.10 -20.13 -0.97
C ASN A 132 -14.16 -20.67 -2.41
N THR A 133 -13.07 -20.59 -3.18
CA THR A 133 -13.01 -21.19 -4.52
C THR A 133 -13.19 -22.71 -4.48
N VAL A 134 -12.55 -23.41 -3.55
CA VAL A 134 -12.65 -24.87 -3.44
C VAL A 134 -13.97 -25.32 -2.80
N HIS A 135 -14.35 -24.69 -1.69
CA HIS A 135 -15.47 -25.16 -0.87
C HIS A 135 -16.82 -24.71 -1.40
N LYS A 136 -16.88 -23.51 -2.00
CA LYS A 136 -18.13 -22.86 -2.45
C LYS A 136 -18.20 -22.71 -3.98
N SER A 137 -17.20 -23.17 -4.72
CA SER A 137 -17.13 -23.05 -6.19
C SER A 137 -17.26 -21.60 -6.68
N ILE A 138 -16.66 -20.65 -5.94
CA ILE A 138 -16.69 -19.21 -6.26
C ILE A 138 -15.46 -18.83 -7.10
N THR A 139 -15.67 -18.06 -8.16
CA THR A 139 -14.56 -17.42 -8.89
C THR A 139 -13.97 -16.30 -8.06
N THR A 140 -12.67 -16.39 -7.78
CA THR A 140 -11.90 -15.41 -7.00
C THR A 140 -10.94 -14.66 -7.92
N THR A 141 -10.81 -13.36 -7.72
CA THR A 141 -9.83 -12.53 -8.45
C THR A 141 -9.07 -11.67 -7.45
N ILE A 142 -7.74 -11.74 -7.49
CA ILE A 142 -6.85 -10.94 -6.65
C ILE A 142 -6.08 -10.00 -7.56
N LEU A 143 -6.19 -8.71 -7.29
CA LEU A 143 -5.51 -7.65 -8.06
C LEU A 143 -4.49 -6.95 -7.16
N MET A 144 -3.35 -6.59 -7.74
CA MET A 144 -2.32 -5.79 -7.07
C MET A 144 -2.17 -4.47 -7.81
N TYR A 145 -2.34 -3.36 -7.08
CA TYR A 145 -2.27 -2.02 -7.65
C TYR A 145 -1.24 -1.15 -6.92
N GLY A 146 -0.63 -0.21 -7.63
CA GLY A 146 0.35 0.72 -7.09
C GLY A 146 1.44 1.11 -8.09
N GLN A 147 2.25 2.10 -7.73
CA GLN A 147 3.36 2.59 -8.57
C GLN A 147 4.50 1.56 -8.69
N THR A 148 5.40 1.76 -9.67
CA THR A 148 6.67 1.00 -9.74
C THR A 148 7.47 1.19 -8.45
N GLY A 149 8.05 0.11 -7.94
CA GLY A 149 8.79 0.10 -6.68
C GLY A 149 7.93 0.08 -5.40
N SER A 150 6.60 -0.04 -5.48
CA SER A 150 5.73 -0.12 -4.30
C SER A 150 5.64 -1.52 -3.66
N GLY A 151 6.21 -2.55 -4.29
CA GLY A 151 6.19 -3.93 -3.76
C GLY A 151 5.10 -4.85 -4.33
N LYS A 152 4.47 -4.49 -5.46
CA LYS A 152 3.47 -5.33 -6.15
C LYS A 152 4.01 -6.73 -6.46
N THR A 153 5.11 -6.83 -7.21
CA THR A 153 5.72 -8.13 -7.58
C THR A 153 6.16 -8.91 -6.35
N TYR A 154 6.80 -8.24 -5.39
CA TYR A 154 7.20 -8.85 -4.11
C TYR A 154 6.03 -9.50 -3.37
N THR A 155 4.88 -8.82 -3.32
CA THR A 155 3.67 -9.32 -2.65
C THR A 155 2.99 -10.42 -3.46
N MET A 156 2.80 -10.19 -4.77
CA MET A 156 2.12 -11.14 -5.65
C MET A 156 2.85 -12.48 -5.72
N THR A 157 4.19 -12.45 -5.75
CA THR A 157 5.02 -13.65 -5.74
C THR A 157 4.71 -14.55 -4.56
N SER A 158 4.69 -13.99 -3.35
CA SER A 158 4.35 -14.78 -2.17
C SER A 158 2.89 -15.20 -2.13
N ILE A 159 1.96 -14.39 -2.67
CA ILE A 159 0.55 -14.76 -2.72
C ILE A 159 0.33 -15.98 -3.61
N TYR A 160 0.86 -16.04 -4.84
CA TYR A 160 0.62 -17.22 -5.67
C TYR A 160 1.31 -18.49 -5.12
N GLU A 161 2.46 -18.35 -4.45
CA GLU A 161 3.15 -19.48 -3.81
C GLU A 161 2.32 -20.08 -2.67
N MET A 162 1.80 -19.23 -1.77
CA MET A 162 0.96 -19.67 -0.66
C MET A 162 -0.41 -20.12 -1.13
N ALA A 163 -1.05 -19.37 -2.05
CA ALA A 163 -2.33 -19.75 -2.63
C ALA A 163 -2.25 -21.10 -3.34
N GLY A 164 -1.16 -21.40 -4.05
CA GLY A 164 -0.95 -22.69 -4.69
C GLY A 164 -0.98 -23.84 -3.67
N ARG A 165 -0.25 -23.70 -2.55
CA ARG A 165 -0.21 -24.70 -1.48
C ARG A 165 -1.59 -24.88 -0.83
N ASP A 166 -2.18 -23.79 -0.35
CA ASP A 166 -3.48 -23.81 0.31
C ASP A 166 -4.60 -24.33 -0.59
N LEU A 167 -4.55 -24.02 -1.89
CA LEU A 167 -5.51 -24.54 -2.86
C LEU A 167 -5.48 -26.07 -2.89
N PHE A 168 -4.30 -26.67 -2.98
CA PHE A 168 -4.16 -28.13 -2.99
C PHE A 168 -4.54 -28.75 -1.64
N ASP A 169 -4.18 -28.13 -0.52
CA ASP A 169 -4.57 -28.59 0.82
C ASP A 169 -6.10 -28.57 1.00
N HIS A 170 -6.77 -27.52 0.51
CA HIS A 170 -8.23 -27.45 0.50
C HIS A 170 -8.87 -28.48 -0.44
N MET A 171 -8.27 -28.74 -1.60
CA MET A 171 -8.78 -29.77 -2.52
C MET A 171 -8.71 -31.16 -1.90
N GLU A 172 -7.58 -31.52 -1.30
CA GLU A 172 -7.40 -32.82 -0.63
C GLU A 172 -8.40 -33.01 0.52
N SER A 173 -8.53 -31.98 1.39
CA SER A 173 -9.48 -32.03 2.51
C SER A 173 -10.96 -32.04 2.10
N SER A 174 -11.30 -31.54 0.90
CA SER A 174 -12.68 -31.52 0.42
C SER A 174 -13.22 -32.89 -0.01
N GLY A 175 -12.35 -33.85 -0.30
CA GLY A 175 -12.72 -35.18 -0.83
C GLY A 175 -13.32 -35.16 -2.24
N LYS A 176 -13.36 -34.00 -2.91
CA LYS A 176 -13.84 -33.84 -4.30
C LYS A 176 -12.70 -34.12 -5.28
N LYS A 177 -13.04 -34.50 -6.51
CA LYS A 177 -12.09 -34.61 -7.62
C LYS A 177 -12.04 -33.30 -8.39
N PHE A 178 -10.83 -32.83 -8.68
CA PHE A 178 -10.59 -31.62 -9.45
C PHE A 178 -9.69 -31.93 -10.65
N ASP A 179 -9.91 -31.21 -11.73
CA ASP A 179 -8.95 -31.07 -12.82
C ASP A 179 -8.39 -29.63 -12.73
N VAL A 180 -7.07 -29.49 -12.73
CA VAL A 180 -6.40 -28.23 -12.45
C VAL A 180 -5.55 -27.84 -13.64
N SER A 181 -5.81 -26.65 -14.17
CA SER A 181 -5.01 -26.03 -15.22
C SER A 181 -4.50 -24.67 -14.75
N VAL A 182 -3.32 -24.29 -15.23
CA VAL A 182 -2.69 -23.01 -14.92
C VAL A 182 -2.31 -22.33 -16.23
N SER A 183 -2.55 -21.03 -16.30
CA SER A 183 -2.02 -20.16 -17.35
C SER A 183 -1.31 -18.99 -16.71
N PHE A 184 -0.22 -18.54 -17.33
CA PHE A 184 0.49 -17.34 -16.88
C PHE A 184 0.85 -16.49 -18.09
N VAL A 185 0.27 -15.29 -18.14
CA VAL A 185 0.37 -14.40 -19.29
C VAL A 185 0.87 -13.02 -18.88
N GLU A 186 1.65 -12.40 -19.76
CA GLU A 186 2.03 -10.99 -19.69
C GLU A 186 1.24 -10.20 -20.74
N LEU A 187 0.67 -9.07 -20.33
CA LEU A 187 -0.02 -8.13 -21.21
C LEU A 187 0.80 -6.83 -21.30
N GLU A 188 1.23 -6.48 -22.51
CA GLU A 188 1.96 -5.26 -22.82
C GLU A 188 1.26 -4.52 -23.98
N GLY A 189 0.41 -3.55 -23.64
CA GLY A 189 -0.49 -2.92 -24.61
C GLY A 189 -1.43 -3.96 -25.23
N ASP A 190 -1.40 -4.09 -26.55
CA ASP A 190 -2.20 -5.07 -27.31
C ASP A 190 -1.50 -6.44 -27.44
N ILE A 191 -0.27 -6.58 -26.94
CA ILE A 191 0.51 -7.82 -27.03
C ILE A 191 0.25 -8.68 -25.80
N CYS A 192 -0.11 -9.95 -26.01
CA CYS A 192 -0.20 -10.97 -24.98
C CYS A 192 0.90 -12.03 -25.20
N ARG A 193 1.65 -12.36 -24.15
CA ARG A 193 2.72 -13.38 -24.18
C ARG A 193 2.47 -14.47 -23.15
N ASP A 194 2.66 -15.72 -23.56
CA ASP A 194 2.60 -16.89 -22.68
C ASP A 194 3.94 -17.07 -21.96
N MET A 195 3.91 -16.84 -20.64
CA MET A 195 5.10 -16.92 -19.78
C MET A 195 5.54 -18.37 -19.51
N LEU A 196 4.65 -19.35 -19.72
CA LEU A 196 4.98 -20.78 -19.60
C LEU A 196 5.55 -21.35 -20.90
N ASN A 197 5.36 -20.65 -22.03
CA ASN A 197 5.90 -21.02 -23.34
C ASN A 197 6.97 -20.02 -23.82
N ARG A 198 7.96 -19.72 -22.95
CA ARG A 198 9.13 -18.87 -23.26
C ARG A 198 8.78 -17.46 -23.79
N GLY A 199 7.64 -16.90 -23.39
CA GLY A 199 7.19 -15.59 -23.84
C GLY A 199 6.63 -15.57 -25.27
N ALA A 200 6.23 -16.73 -25.81
CA ALA A 200 5.60 -16.80 -27.12
C ALA A 200 4.33 -15.94 -27.17
N GLN A 201 4.15 -15.18 -28.25
CA GLN A 201 2.95 -14.37 -28.43
C GLN A 201 1.72 -15.27 -28.54
N THR A 202 0.66 -14.91 -27.83
CA THR A 202 -0.60 -15.66 -27.76
C THR A 202 -1.79 -14.70 -27.80
N GLN A 203 -3.01 -15.23 -27.76
CA GLN A 203 -4.25 -14.47 -27.62
C GLN A 203 -4.95 -14.86 -26.32
N LEU A 204 -5.61 -13.90 -25.68
CA LEU A 204 -6.53 -14.20 -24.57
C LEU A 204 -7.68 -15.04 -25.14
N ARG A 205 -7.93 -16.20 -24.53
CA ARG A 205 -9.05 -17.09 -24.88
C ARG A 205 -10.32 -16.67 -24.16
#